data_AF-A0A7K0GA04-F1
#
_entry.id   AF-A0A7K0GA04-F1
#
_cell.length_a   1.000
_cell.length_b   1.000
_cell.length_c   1.000
_cell.angle_alpha   90.00
_cell.angle_beta   90.00
_cell.angle_gamma   90.00
#
_symmetry.space_group_name_H-M   'P 1'
#
loop_
_entity.id
_entity.type
_entity.pdbx_description
1 polymer ?
#
loop_
_entity_poly.entity_id
_entity_poly.type
_entity_poly.pdbx_seq_one_letter_code
_entity_poly.pdbx_strand_id
1 'polypeptide(L)'
;MKPTARIAELGEKCFGCGACAASCPSSCIEMQEDEKGFIHPVIDAERCLHCHLCDRTCPAINLRKQDEVVSCCGAVAQDRKELARSSSGGVFGMLARNVLEQGGVVVGAAFDNDLTVRHILIDSIGDLPRLQSSKYVQSSIDSWIYVAIRQALDEHRRVLFSGTACQIAGLRGFLGILADVPELLLAEVVCHGVPSPKLWRLWKAYQEDTCHEKLVDVRFRDKSTGWSSYSVYMYMATAERKDA
;
A
#
# COMPACT_ATOMS: atom_id res chain seq x y z
N MET A 1 -33.45 14.92 -7.52
CA MET A 1 -31.99 14.77 -7.42
C MET A 1 -31.67 13.29 -7.48
N LYS A 2 -30.78 12.83 -8.36
CA LYS A 2 -30.35 11.43 -8.35
C LYS A 2 -29.59 11.17 -7.04
N PRO A 3 -29.72 10.00 -6.38
CA PRO A 3 -29.01 9.74 -5.13
C PRO A 3 -27.50 9.81 -5.37
N THR A 4 -26.80 10.58 -4.55
CA THR A 4 -25.34 10.63 -4.52
C THR A 4 -24.80 9.31 -3.97
N ALA A 5 -23.66 8.84 -4.48
CA ALA A 5 -23.01 7.66 -3.92
C ALA A 5 -22.54 7.94 -2.48
N ARG A 6 -22.78 7.01 -1.57
CA ARG A 6 -22.47 7.16 -0.14
C ARG A 6 -20.98 7.38 0.13
N ILE A 7 -20.11 6.87 -0.73
CA ILE A 7 -18.66 7.09 -0.63
C ILE A 7 -18.26 8.58 -0.62
N ALA A 8 -19.05 9.48 -1.21
CA ALA A 8 -18.79 10.92 -1.22
C ALA A 8 -18.99 11.58 0.15
N GLU A 9 -19.67 10.90 1.08
CA GLU A 9 -20.07 11.44 2.38
C GLU A 9 -19.32 10.78 3.55
N LEU A 10 -18.31 9.94 3.27
CA LEU A 10 -17.60 9.18 4.29
C LEU A 10 -16.72 10.06 5.20
N GLY A 11 -16.16 11.14 4.68
CA GLY A 11 -15.22 12.00 5.40
C GLY A 11 -14.12 11.18 6.10
N GLU A 12 -13.95 11.38 7.41
CA GLU A 12 -12.92 10.69 8.22
C GLU A 12 -13.10 9.16 8.32
N LYS A 13 -14.26 8.61 7.91
CA LYS A 13 -14.45 7.15 7.83
C LYS A 13 -13.80 6.54 6.59
N CYS A 14 -13.38 7.35 5.62
CA CYS A 14 -12.67 6.90 4.43
C CYS A 14 -11.24 6.46 4.77
N PHE A 15 -10.86 5.28 4.31
CA PHE A 15 -9.49 4.77 4.51
C PHE A 15 -8.51 5.17 3.40
N GLY A 16 -8.98 5.80 2.32
CA GLY A 16 -8.13 6.22 1.20
C GLY A 16 -7.60 5.06 0.34
N CYS A 17 -8.18 3.87 0.39
CA CYS A 17 -7.63 2.70 -0.33
C CYS A 17 -7.70 2.79 -1.87
N GLY A 18 -8.58 3.63 -2.45
CA GLY A 18 -8.70 3.79 -3.90
C GLY A 18 -9.56 2.74 -4.62
N ALA A 19 -10.02 1.67 -3.94
CA ALA A 19 -10.83 0.62 -4.55
C ALA A 19 -12.14 1.11 -5.18
N CYS A 20 -12.74 2.19 -4.64
CA CYS A 20 -13.92 2.82 -5.22
C CYS A 20 -13.64 3.45 -6.60
N ALA A 21 -12.48 4.10 -6.76
CA ALA A 21 -12.05 4.67 -8.03
C ALA A 21 -11.71 3.56 -9.04
N ALA A 22 -10.99 2.52 -8.60
CA ALA A 22 -10.64 1.38 -9.43
C ALA A 22 -11.87 0.61 -9.95
N SER A 23 -12.92 0.49 -9.13
CA SER A 23 -14.15 -0.19 -9.51
C SER A 23 -15.13 0.66 -10.33
N CYS A 24 -14.84 1.94 -10.59
CA CYS A 24 -15.75 2.81 -11.31
C CYS A 24 -15.68 2.56 -12.84
N PRO A 25 -16.76 2.04 -13.48
CA PRO A 25 -16.72 1.71 -14.91
C PRO A 25 -16.70 2.94 -15.83
N SER A 26 -17.19 4.10 -15.37
CA SER A 26 -17.11 5.36 -16.13
C SER A 26 -15.88 6.20 -15.79
N SER A 27 -15.01 5.70 -14.89
CA SER A 27 -13.81 6.40 -14.39
C SER A 27 -14.11 7.85 -13.97
N CYS A 28 -15.25 8.05 -13.29
CA CYS A 28 -15.73 9.36 -12.84
C CYS A 28 -15.33 9.67 -11.39
N ILE A 29 -14.43 8.89 -10.78
CA ILE A 29 -13.99 9.06 -9.39
C ILE A 29 -12.49 9.31 -9.39
N GLU A 30 -12.08 10.43 -8.82
CA GLU A 30 -10.69 10.79 -8.59
C GLU A 30 -10.39 10.75 -7.09
N MET A 31 -9.19 10.30 -6.71
CA MET A 31 -8.74 10.34 -5.31
C MET A 31 -7.94 11.62 -5.08
N GLN A 32 -8.49 12.57 -4.32
CA GLN A 32 -7.88 13.89 -4.08
C GLN A 32 -7.49 14.06 -2.61
N GLU A 33 -6.39 14.77 -2.35
CA GLU A 33 -5.93 15.08 -1.00
C GLU A 33 -6.86 16.08 -0.29
N ASP A 34 -7.14 15.84 0.99
CA ASP A 34 -7.73 16.82 1.90
C ASP A 34 -6.67 17.78 2.46
N GLU A 35 -7.10 18.72 3.31
CA GLU A 35 -6.21 19.68 3.97
C GLU A 35 -5.13 19.03 4.86
N LYS A 36 -5.33 17.78 5.28
CA LYS A 36 -4.38 16.97 6.07
C LYS A 36 -3.55 16.05 5.16
N GLY A 37 -3.73 16.07 3.84
CA GLY A 37 -3.03 15.23 2.88
C GLY A 37 -3.54 13.79 2.78
N PHE A 38 -4.65 13.44 3.42
CA PHE A 38 -5.27 12.12 3.22
C PHE A 38 -6.11 12.15 1.94
N ILE A 39 -6.14 11.04 1.20
CA ILE A 39 -6.87 10.98 -0.07
C ILE A 39 -8.32 10.51 0.09
N HIS A 40 -9.25 11.19 -0.59
CA HIS A 40 -10.69 10.93 -0.56
C HIS A 40 -11.28 10.91 -1.97
N PRO A 41 -12.37 10.15 -2.21
CA PRO A 41 -13.00 10.09 -3.52
C PRO A 41 -13.79 11.37 -3.81
N VAL A 42 -13.52 11.97 -4.96
CA VAL A 42 -14.30 13.06 -5.56
C VAL A 42 -14.97 12.53 -6.81
N ILE A 43 -16.30 12.72 -6.91
CA ILE A 43 -17.12 12.13 -7.99
C ILE A 43 -17.53 13.22 -8.96
N ASP A 44 -17.23 13.02 -10.24
CA ASP A 44 -17.84 13.75 -11.34
C ASP A 44 -19.28 13.26 -11.54
N ALA A 45 -20.24 14.10 -11.14
CA ALA A 45 -21.66 13.78 -11.17
C ALA A 45 -22.22 13.67 -12.60
N GLU A 46 -21.63 14.35 -13.59
CA GLU A 46 -22.10 14.31 -14.98
C GLU A 46 -21.72 12.99 -15.66
N ARG A 47 -20.55 12.45 -15.31
CA ARG A 47 -20.06 11.16 -15.81
C ARG A 47 -20.54 9.95 -14.99
N CYS A 48 -21.23 10.19 -13.88
CA CYS A 48 -21.68 9.12 -12.99
C CYS A 48 -22.86 8.34 -13.57
N LEU A 49 -22.72 7.02 -13.66
CA LEU A 49 -23.78 6.11 -14.11
C LEU A 49 -24.77 5.72 -13.00
N HIS A 50 -24.57 6.17 -11.76
CA HIS A 50 -25.36 5.80 -10.59
C HIS A 50 -25.48 4.27 -10.37
N CYS A 51 -24.44 3.51 -10.70
CA CYS A 51 -24.44 2.04 -10.58
C CYS A 51 -24.18 1.53 -9.15
N HIS A 52 -23.76 2.42 -8.23
CA HIS A 52 -23.40 2.13 -6.83
C HIS A 52 -22.34 1.04 -6.63
N LEU A 53 -21.51 0.75 -7.65
CA LEU A 53 -20.43 -0.23 -7.52
C LEU A 53 -19.35 0.27 -6.54
N CYS A 54 -19.02 1.56 -6.57
CA CYS A 54 -18.12 2.18 -5.61
C CYS A 54 -18.57 1.99 -4.15
N ASP A 55 -19.88 2.14 -3.89
CA ASP A 55 -20.47 1.92 -2.58
C ASP A 55 -20.36 0.46 -2.16
N ARG A 56 -20.60 -0.51 -3.06
CA ARG A 56 -20.49 -1.95 -2.78
C ARG A 56 -19.05 -2.43 -2.54
N THR A 57 -18.09 -1.78 -3.21
CA THR A 57 -16.65 -2.09 -3.06
C THR A 57 -16.06 -1.50 -1.78
N CYS A 58 -16.64 -0.43 -1.23
CA CYS A 58 -16.04 0.31 -0.13
C CYS A 58 -16.06 -0.48 1.19
N PRO A 59 -14.90 -0.73 1.84
CA PRO A 59 -14.83 -1.43 3.11
C PRO A 59 -15.32 -0.61 4.31
N ALA A 60 -15.38 0.73 4.20
CA ALA A 60 -15.96 1.58 5.23
C ALA A 60 -17.50 1.52 5.25
N ILE A 61 -18.11 1.05 4.16
CA ILE A 61 -19.55 0.91 4.00
C ILE A 61 -19.99 -0.55 4.21
N ASN A 62 -19.23 -1.50 3.65
CA ASN A 62 -19.56 -2.92 3.71
C ASN A 62 -18.48 -3.64 4.51
N LEU A 63 -18.80 -3.94 5.76
CA LEU A 63 -17.97 -4.81 6.57
C LEU A 63 -18.05 -6.24 6.00
N ARG A 64 -16.90 -6.79 5.61
CA ARG A 64 -16.79 -8.20 5.23
C ARG A 64 -16.89 -9.09 6.48
N LYS A 65 -17.33 -10.34 6.28
CA LYS A 65 -17.27 -11.37 7.31
C LYS A 65 -15.81 -11.55 7.75
N GLN A 66 -15.59 -11.69 9.05
CA GLN A 66 -14.27 -11.98 9.59
C GLN A 66 -13.83 -13.38 9.15
N ASP A 67 -12.57 -13.49 8.73
CA ASP A 67 -11.95 -14.77 8.44
C ASP A 67 -11.71 -15.53 9.75
N GLU A 68 -11.87 -16.85 9.71
CA GLU A 68 -11.61 -17.70 10.88
C GLU A 68 -10.12 -17.94 11.04
N VAL A 69 -9.61 -17.80 12.26
CA VAL A 69 -8.21 -18.07 12.56
C VAL A 69 -7.95 -19.57 12.49
N VAL A 70 -7.21 -19.99 11.47
CA VAL A 70 -6.81 -21.40 11.31
C VAL A 70 -5.63 -21.77 12.21
N SER A 71 -4.64 -20.87 12.34
CA SER A 71 -3.45 -21.10 13.17
C SER A 71 -2.76 -19.78 13.56
N CYS A 72 -1.94 -19.82 14.60
CA CYS A 72 -1.09 -18.70 15.02
C CYS A 72 0.32 -19.20 15.33
N CYS A 73 1.32 -18.64 14.65
CA CYS A 73 2.73 -18.99 14.86
C CYS A 73 3.63 -17.76 14.70
N GLY A 74 4.77 -17.77 15.40
CA GLY A 74 5.87 -16.85 15.15
C GLY A 74 6.83 -17.41 14.11
N ALA A 75 7.31 -16.58 13.19
CA ALA A 75 8.29 -16.97 12.18
C ALA A 75 9.38 -15.90 12.03
N VAL A 76 10.61 -16.36 11.81
CA VAL A 76 11.78 -15.52 11.58
C VAL A 76 12.60 -16.11 10.44
N ALA A 77 13.02 -15.27 9.50
CA ALA A 77 13.87 -15.63 8.38
C ALA A 77 15.23 -16.12 8.90
N GLN A 78 15.65 -17.29 8.43
CA GLN A 78 16.99 -17.83 8.71
C GLN A 78 18.09 -17.09 7.94
N ASP A 79 17.76 -16.55 6.75
CA ASP A 79 18.68 -15.73 5.98
C ASP A 79 18.89 -14.37 6.68
N ARG A 80 20.13 -14.13 7.12
CA ARG A 80 20.54 -12.89 7.77
C ARG A 80 20.39 -11.67 6.87
N LYS A 81 20.55 -11.80 5.54
CA LYS A 81 20.36 -10.69 4.60
C LYS A 81 18.90 -10.29 4.52
N GLU A 82 18.00 -11.26 4.41
CA GLU A 82 16.55 -11.05 4.44
C GLU A 82 16.11 -10.42 5.77
N LEU A 83 16.61 -10.96 6.88
CA LEU A 83 16.32 -10.44 8.21
C LEU A 83 16.79 -9.00 8.36
N ALA A 84 18.00 -8.65 7.89
CA ALA A 84 18.54 -7.30 7.97
C ALA A 84 17.73 -6.26 7.16
N ARG A 85 17.15 -6.67 6.02
CA ARG A 85 16.31 -5.80 5.16
C ARG A 85 14.87 -5.66 5.62
N SER A 86 14.45 -6.47 6.60
CA SER A 86 13.08 -6.55 7.07
C SER A 86 12.85 -5.74 8.34
N SER A 87 11.65 -5.19 8.55
CA SER A 87 11.34 -4.45 9.79
C SER A 87 11.06 -5.34 11.01
N SER A 88 10.89 -6.65 10.81
CA SER A 88 10.65 -7.64 11.87
C SER A 88 11.28 -8.98 11.47
N GLY A 89 10.56 -10.10 11.59
CA GLY A 89 11.03 -11.46 11.30
C GLY A 89 11.24 -11.78 9.82
N GLY A 90 10.94 -10.89 8.86
CA GLY A 90 11.22 -11.11 7.44
C GLY A 90 10.30 -12.06 6.68
N VAL A 91 9.13 -12.39 7.25
CA VAL A 91 8.13 -13.24 6.62
C VAL A 91 7.65 -12.67 5.28
N PHE A 92 7.38 -11.36 5.19
CA PHE A 92 6.93 -10.74 3.93
C PHE A 92 7.90 -11.02 2.78
N GLY A 93 9.20 -10.78 2.96
CA GLY A 93 10.16 -10.97 1.87
C GLY A 93 10.37 -12.44 1.51
N MET A 94 10.22 -13.37 2.47
CA MET A 94 10.18 -14.81 2.17
C MET A 94 8.99 -15.18 1.27
N LEU A 95 7.79 -14.69 1.60
CA LEU A 95 6.58 -14.92 0.80
C LEU A 95 6.70 -14.30 -0.59
N ALA A 96 7.16 -13.04 -0.65
CA ALA A 96 7.32 -12.31 -1.90
C ALA A 96 8.34 -12.98 -2.83
N ARG A 97 9.50 -13.39 -2.30
CA ARG A 97 10.51 -14.13 -3.05
C ARG A 97 9.92 -15.42 -3.64
N ASN A 98 9.20 -16.20 -2.84
CA ASN A 98 8.60 -17.46 -3.31
C ASN A 98 7.61 -17.23 -4.47
N VAL A 99 6.83 -16.16 -4.42
CA VAL A 99 5.87 -15.80 -5.48
C VAL A 99 6.60 -15.36 -6.75
N LEU A 100 7.63 -14.52 -6.63
CA LEU A 100 8.41 -14.01 -7.77
C LEU A 100 9.23 -15.12 -8.46
N GLU A 101 9.81 -16.05 -7.69
CA GLU A 101 10.54 -17.21 -8.24
C GLU A 101 9.65 -18.15 -9.07
N GLN A 102 8.33 -18.08 -8.87
CA GLN A 102 7.34 -18.85 -9.64
C GLN A 102 6.72 -18.04 -10.79
N GLY A 103 7.30 -16.89 -11.16
CA GLY A 103 6.78 -16.02 -12.23
C GLY A 103 5.53 -15.23 -11.83
N GLY A 104 5.19 -15.20 -10.55
CA GLY A 104 4.09 -14.41 -10.01
C GLY A 104 4.40 -12.91 -9.94
N VAL A 105 3.48 -12.16 -9.33
CA VAL A 105 3.63 -10.72 -9.08
C VAL A 105 3.43 -10.40 -7.61
N VAL A 106 4.10 -9.37 -7.13
CA VAL A 106 3.99 -8.88 -5.75
C VAL A 106 3.60 -7.41 -5.77
N VAL A 107 2.60 -7.06 -4.98
CA VAL A 107 2.15 -5.68 -4.79
C VAL A 107 2.38 -5.27 -3.34
N GLY A 108 3.04 -4.14 -3.13
CA GLY A 108 3.34 -3.64 -1.79
C GLY A 108 3.76 -2.18 -1.79
N ALA A 109 3.89 -1.60 -0.59
CA ALA A 109 4.25 -0.19 -0.42
C ALA A 109 5.74 0.06 -0.70
N ALA A 110 6.03 1.08 -1.52
CA ALA A 110 7.35 1.58 -1.84
C ALA A 110 7.40 3.11 -1.75
N PHE A 111 8.58 3.66 -1.55
CA PHE A 111 8.83 5.08 -1.79
C PHE A 111 9.02 5.34 -3.29
N ASP A 112 8.42 6.41 -3.79
CA ASP A 112 8.78 6.98 -5.09
C ASP A 112 10.00 7.92 -4.95
N ASN A 113 10.37 8.56 -6.05
CA ASN A 113 11.54 9.46 -6.11
C ASN A 113 11.43 10.67 -5.18
N ASP A 114 10.21 11.06 -4.80
CA ASP A 114 9.95 12.17 -3.89
C ASP A 114 9.80 11.71 -2.43
N LEU A 115 10.01 10.41 -2.17
CA LEU A 115 9.73 9.74 -0.92
C LEU A 115 8.25 9.79 -0.54
N THR A 116 7.35 9.83 -1.52
CA THR A 116 5.91 9.56 -1.29
C THR A 116 5.68 8.07 -1.32
N VAL A 117 4.81 7.56 -0.43
CA VAL A 117 4.53 6.12 -0.36
C VAL A 117 3.42 5.76 -1.33
N ARG A 118 3.68 4.78 -2.20
CA ARG A 118 2.71 4.23 -3.16
C ARG A 118 2.80 2.72 -3.18
N HIS A 119 1.69 2.04 -3.44
CA HIS A 119 1.74 0.63 -3.79
C HIS A 119 2.20 0.48 -5.23
N ILE A 120 3.25 -0.31 -5.43
CA ILE A 120 3.74 -0.69 -6.77
C ILE A 120 3.59 -2.20 -6.96
N LEU A 121 3.50 -2.60 -8.23
CA LEU A 121 3.57 -4.01 -8.64
C LEU A 121 5.00 -4.30 -9.12
N ILE A 122 5.55 -5.42 -8.67
CA ILE A 122 6.83 -5.96 -9.12
C ILE A 122 6.64 -7.39 -9.61
N ASP A 123 7.43 -7.80 -10.60
CA ASP A 123 7.46 -9.16 -11.15
C ASP A 123 8.89 -9.73 -11.22
N SER A 124 9.87 -8.99 -10.68
CA SER A 124 11.27 -9.37 -10.60
C SER A 124 11.78 -9.38 -9.16
N ILE A 125 12.58 -10.39 -8.82
CA ILE A 125 13.27 -10.50 -7.53
C ILE A 125 14.20 -9.31 -7.29
N GLY A 126 14.76 -8.72 -8.35
CA GLY A 126 15.64 -7.55 -8.26
C GLY A 126 14.94 -6.33 -7.66
N ASP A 127 13.62 -6.20 -7.85
CA ASP A 127 12.80 -5.10 -7.34
C ASP A 127 12.26 -5.33 -5.91
N LEU A 128 12.37 -6.54 -5.37
CA LEU A 128 11.88 -6.87 -4.02
C LEU A 128 12.38 -5.91 -2.92
N PRO A 129 13.65 -5.44 -2.92
CA PRO A 129 14.12 -4.47 -1.92
C PRO A 129 13.27 -3.20 -1.83
N ARG A 130 12.60 -2.79 -2.91
CA ARG A 130 11.73 -1.60 -2.93
C ARG A 130 10.49 -1.76 -2.04
N LEU A 131 10.01 -2.99 -1.91
CA LEU A 131 8.84 -3.33 -1.10
C LEU A 131 9.19 -3.67 0.36
N GLN A 132 10.44 -4.02 0.62
CA GLN A 132 10.92 -4.34 1.97
C GLN A 132 10.96 -3.10 2.88
N SER A 133 11.02 -3.36 4.18
CA SER A 133 10.84 -2.39 5.28
C SER A 133 9.45 -1.73 5.36
N SER A 134 9.11 -1.29 6.56
CA SER A 134 7.89 -0.54 6.84
C SER A 134 8.01 0.90 6.32
N LYS A 135 6.87 1.46 5.91
CA LYS A 135 6.72 2.90 5.65
C LYS A 135 5.59 3.40 6.54
N TYR A 136 5.90 4.21 7.55
CA TYR A 136 4.90 4.73 8.50
C TYR A 136 4.28 6.03 7.95
N VAL A 137 3.70 5.95 6.76
CA VAL A 137 2.95 7.03 6.09
C VAL A 137 1.85 6.35 5.28
N GLN A 138 0.66 6.97 5.16
CA GLN A 138 -0.39 6.42 4.29
C GLN A 138 0.16 6.27 2.85
N SER A 139 -0.04 5.09 2.26
CA SER A 139 0.24 4.86 0.85
C SER A 139 -1.00 5.07 -0.01
N SER A 140 -0.79 5.53 -1.24
CA SER A 140 -1.81 5.52 -2.29
C SER A 140 -1.70 4.27 -3.17
N ILE A 141 -2.82 3.86 -3.76
CA ILE A 141 -2.88 2.73 -4.70
C ILE A 141 -3.60 3.22 -5.95
N ASP A 142 -2.89 3.25 -7.07
CA ASP A 142 -3.48 3.68 -8.33
C ASP A 142 -4.44 2.62 -8.90
N SER A 143 -5.49 3.06 -9.58
CA SER A 143 -6.52 2.17 -10.14
C SER A 143 -5.97 1.07 -11.05
N TRP A 144 -4.89 1.34 -11.78
CA TRP A 144 -4.27 0.36 -12.67
C TRP A 144 -3.66 -0.83 -11.91
N ILE A 145 -3.22 -0.66 -10.66
CA ILE A 145 -2.70 -1.76 -9.82
C ILE A 145 -3.79 -2.80 -9.57
N TYR A 146 -5.02 -2.36 -9.27
CA TYR A 146 -6.16 -3.23 -9.08
C TYR A 146 -6.48 -4.03 -10.35
N VAL A 147 -6.46 -3.35 -11.50
CA VAL A 147 -6.68 -3.99 -12.82
C VAL A 147 -5.57 -5.00 -13.13
N ALA A 148 -4.31 -4.65 -12.88
CA ALA A 148 -3.16 -5.52 -13.11
C ALA A 148 -3.20 -6.78 -12.21
N ILE A 149 -3.67 -6.66 -10.96
CA ILE A 149 -3.90 -7.82 -10.08
C ILE A 149 -4.95 -8.77 -10.69
N ARG A 150 -6.10 -8.22 -11.13
CA ARG A 150 -7.15 -9.03 -11.77
C ARG A 150 -6.61 -9.74 -13.01
N GLN A 151 -5.90 -9.02 -13.87
CA GLN A 151 -5.30 -9.59 -15.07
C GLN A 151 -4.31 -10.72 -14.73
N ALA A 152 -3.43 -10.54 -13.75
CA ALA A 152 -2.50 -11.58 -13.33
C ALA A 152 -3.22 -12.85 -12.84
N LEU A 153 -4.34 -12.70 -12.12
CA LEU A 153 -5.17 -13.83 -11.69
C LEU A 153 -5.88 -14.51 -12.87
N ASP A 154 -6.40 -13.73 -13.83
CA ASP A 154 -7.01 -14.27 -15.05
C ASP A 154 -5.99 -15.05 -15.91
N GLU A 155 -4.69 -14.68 -15.82
CA GLU A 155 -3.56 -15.38 -16.44
C GLU A 155 -3.03 -16.55 -15.58
N HIS A 156 -3.71 -16.91 -14.48
CA HIS A 156 -3.31 -17.94 -13.52
C HIS A 156 -1.92 -17.73 -12.90
N ARG A 157 -1.45 -16.47 -12.83
CA ARG A 157 -0.21 -16.12 -12.13
C ARG A 157 -0.49 -15.95 -10.65
N ARG A 158 0.46 -16.40 -9.82
CA ARG A 158 0.41 -16.15 -8.39
C ARG A 158 0.54 -14.65 -8.10
N VAL A 159 -0.29 -14.15 -7.20
CA VAL A 159 -0.28 -12.75 -6.74
C VAL A 159 -0.08 -12.74 -5.24
N LEU A 160 0.88 -11.95 -4.75
CA LEU A 160 0.93 -11.53 -3.35
C LEU A 160 0.59 -10.05 -3.26
N PHE A 161 -0.43 -9.70 -2.49
CA PHE A 161 -0.70 -8.32 -2.12
C PHE A 161 -0.42 -8.12 -0.63
N SER A 162 0.48 -7.17 -0.31
CA SER A 162 0.78 -6.77 1.05
C SER A 162 0.28 -5.36 1.33
N GLY A 163 -0.47 -5.18 2.42
CA GLY A 163 -1.03 -3.88 2.78
C GLY A 163 -1.65 -3.87 4.16
N THR A 164 -2.30 -2.77 4.52
CA THR A 164 -3.12 -2.69 5.72
C THR A 164 -4.45 -3.44 5.53
N ALA A 165 -5.11 -3.82 6.62
CA ALA A 165 -6.41 -4.50 6.57
C ALA A 165 -7.46 -3.75 5.73
N CYS A 166 -7.48 -2.42 5.77
CA CYS A 166 -8.41 -1.63 4.96
C CYS A 166 -8.08 -1.66 3.46
N GLN A 167 -6.79 -1.73 3.08
CA GLN A 167 -6.37 -1.89 1.69
C GLN A 167 -6.72 -3.28 1.16
N ILE A 168 -6.49 -4.33 1.97
CA ILE A 168 -6.85 -5.70 1.64
C ILE A 168 -8.37 -5.87 1.54
N ALA A 169 -9.14 -5.31 2.47
CA ALA A 169 -10.60 -5.31 2.38
C ALA A 169 -11.10 -4.59 1.11
N GLY A 170 -10.49 -3.47 0.73
CA GLY A 170 -10.78 -2.77 -0.52
C GLY A 170 -10.48 -3.61 -1.77
N LEU A 171 -9.31 -4.27 -1.82
CA LEU A 171 -8.95 -5.19 -2.90
C LEU A 171 -9.91 -6.38 -2.99
N ARG A 172 -10.23 -7.01 -1.86
CA ARG A 172 -11.21 -8.09 -1.80
C ARG A 172 -12.57 -7.62 -2.32
N GLY A 173 -13.01 -6.40 -1.98
CA GLY A 173 -14.21 -5.77 -2.53
C GLY A 173 -14.17 -5.61 -4.05
N PHE A 174 -13.05 -5.14 -4.59
CA PHE A 174 -12.83 -4.95 -6.04
C PHE A 174 -12.79 -6.28 -6.82
N LEU A 175 -12.16 -7.31 -6.26
CA LEU A 175 -12.00 -8.61 -6.90
C LEU A 175 -13.29 -9.44 -6.88
N GLY A 176 -14.13 -9.27 -5.85
CA GLY A 176 -15.35 -10.07 -5.69
C GLY A 176 -15.00 -11.52 -5.39
N ILE A 177 -15.50 -12.46 -6.21
CA ILE A 177 -15.23 -13.90 -6.06
C ILE A 177 -13.76 -14.28 -6.29
N LEU A 178 -13.02 -13.47 -7.06
CA LEU A 178 -11.59 -13.70 -7.30
C LEU A 178 -10.74 -13.44 -6.05
N ALA A 179 -11.33 -12.90 -4.98
CA ALA A 179 -10.63 -12.64 -3.72
C ALA A 179 -10.26 -13.91 -2.93
N ASP A 180 -10.82 -15.06 -3.30
CA ASP A 180 -10.73 -16.32 -2.55
C ASP A 180 -10.14 -17.47 -3.40
N VAL A 181 -9.45 -17.15 -4.50
CA VAL A 181 -8.74 -18.12 -5.35
C VAL A 181 -7.35 -18.45 -4.78
N PRO A 182 -6.83 -19.67 -4.97
CA PRO A 182 -5.56 -20.10 -4.38
C PRO A 182 -4.33 -19.36 -4.92
N GLU A 183 -4.42 -18.75 -6.10
CA GLU A 183 -3.36 -17.94 -6.70
C GLU A 183 -3.16 -16.60 -5.97
N LEU A 184 -4.13 -16.15 -5.17
CA LEU A 184 -4.07 -14.88 -4.44
C LEU A 184 -3.67 -15.09 -2.98
N LEU A 185 -2.50 -14.59 -2.62
CA LEU A 185 -2.03 -14.47 -1.25
C LEU A 185 -2.18 -13.02 -0.75
N LEU A 186 -2.83 -12.84 0.39
CA LEU A 186 -3.05 -11.54 1.02
C LEU A 186 -2.25 -11.48 2.34
N ALA A 187 -1.35 -10.51 2.46
CA ALA A 187 -0.53 -10.31 3.65
C ALA A 187 -0.87 -8.98 4.34
N GLU A 188 -1.56 -9.06 5.47
CA GLU A 188 -1.91 -7.90 6.28
C GLU A 188 -0.77 -7.51 7.23
N VAL A 189 -0.43 -6.23 7.27
CA VAL A 189 0.39 -5.69 8.35
C VAL A 189 -0.48 -5.25 9.52
N VAL A 190 -0.10 -5.64 10.73
CA VAL A 190 -0.74 -5.15 11.96
C VAL A 190 -0.59 -3.63 12.00
N CYS A 191 -1.73 -2.93 12.03
CA CYS A 191 -1.79 -1.50 11.86
C CYS A 191 -2.69 -0.87 12.92
N HIS A 192 -2.20 0.18 13.58
CA HIS A 192 -3.00 1.01 14.49
C HIS A 192 -3.47 2.31 13.81
N GLY A 193 -2.86 2.69 12.69
CA GLY A 193 -3.14 3.91 11.96
C GLY A 193 -2.00 4.28 11.02
N VAL A 194 -2.28 5.18 10.09
CA VAL A 194 -1.31 5.66 9.10
C VAL A 194 -1.07 7.16 9.30
N PRO A 195 0.18 7.61 9.47
CA PRO A 195 0.49 9.04 9.53
C PRO A 195 0.13 9.78 8.23
N SER A 196 -0.18 11.06 8.39
CA SER A 196 -0.57 11.97 7.30
C SER A 196 0.54 12.13 6.25
N PRO A 197 0.24 12.00 4.95
CA PRO A 197 1.16 12.32 3.86
C PRO A 197 1.62 13.79 3.86
N LYS A 198 0.75 14.73 4.24
CA LYS A 198 1.13 16.15 4.36
C LYS A 198 2.12 16.37 5.49
N LEU A 199 1.87 15.79 6.67
CA LEU A 199 2.80 15.88 7.80
C LEU A 199 4.16 15.27 7.44
N TRP A 200 4.16 14.16 6.71
CA TRP A 200 5.38 13.56 6.17
C TRP A 200 6.16 14.53 5.27
N ARG A 201 5.48 15.17 4.31
CA ARG A 201 6.12 16.18 3.43
C ARG A 201 6.67 17.37 4.22
N LEU A 202 5.94 17.86 5.22
CA LEU A 202 6.40 18.95 6.10
C LEU A 202 7.63 18.53 6.93
N TRP A 203 7.61 17.32 7.47
CA TRP A 203 8.75 16.78 8.22
C TRP A 203 9.98 16.59 7.33
N LYS A 204 9.81 16.04 6.12
CA LYS A 204 10.89 15.96 5.12
C LYS A 204 11.48 17.34 4.84
N ALA A 205 10.63 18.32 4.53
CA ALA A 205 11.10 19.70 4.27
C ALA A 205 11.86 20.29 5.46
N TYR A 206 11.39 20.04 6.68
CA TYR A 206 12.08 20.45 7.91
C TYR A 206 13.47 19.81 8.06
N GLN A 207 13.60 18.51 7.78
CA GLN A 207 14.91 17.83 7.82
C GLN A 207 15.85 18.37 6.75
N GLU A 208 15.35 18.60 5.54
CA GLU A 208 16.15 19.16 4.44
C GLU A 208 16.65 20.57 4.76
N ASP A 209 15.80 21.42 5.33
CA ASP A 209 16.16 22.77 5.75
C ASP A 209 17.19 22.76 6.89
N THR A 210 16.99 21.88 7.89
CA THR A 210 17.87 21.77 9.06
C THR A 210 19.26 21.24 8.69
N CYS A 211 19.35 20.28 7.75
CA CYS A 211 20.61 19.68 7.32
C CYS A 211 21.26 20.40 6.14
N HIS A 212 20.55 21.33 5.48
CA HIS A 212 20.96 21.95 4.21
C HIS A 212 21.29 20.94 3.10
N GLU A 213 20.64 19.79 3.11
CA GLU A 213 20.83 18.67 2.18
C GLU A 213 19.47 18.06 1.79
N LYS A 214 19.43 17.28 0.71
CA LYS A 214 18.21 16.59 0.29
C LYS A 214 18.09 15.24 0.99
N LEU A 215 16.88 14.90 1.41
CA LEU A 215 16.58 13.58 1.95
C LEU A 215 16.41 12.60 0.79
N VAL A 216 17.33 11.65 0.67
CA VAL A 216 17.43 10.72 -0.46
C VAL A 216 16.91 9.33 -0.12
N ASP A 217 17.11 8.87 1.12
CA ASP A 217 16.62 7.56 1.57
C ASP A 217 16.14 7.63 3.02
N VAL A 218 15.10 6.85 3.32
CA VAL A 218 14.56 6.67 4.67
C VAL A 218 14.20 5.22 4.90
N ARG A 219 14.68 4.68 6.03
CA ARG A 219 14.35 3.31 6.45
C ARG A 219 13.79 3.35 7.87
N PHE A 220 12.52 3.01 8.00
CA PHE A 220 11.86 2.87 9.29
C PHE A 220 12.20 1.53 9.92
N ARG A 221 12.30 1.50 11.26
CA ARG A 221 12.71 0.31 12.03
C ARG A 221 14.09 -0.16 11.58
N ASP A 222 15.00 0.80 11.37
CA ASP A 222 16.40 0.46 11.13
C ASP A 222 16.98 -0.23 12.37
N LYS A 223 17.91 -1.16 12.15
CA LYS A 223 18.41 -2.06 13.19
C LYS A 223 19.81 -1.69 13.68
N SER A 224 20.37 -0.58 13.21
CA SER A 224 21.71 -0.12 13.62
C SER A 224 21.80 0.16 15.14
N THR A 225 20.69 0.53 15.78
CA THR A 225 20.60 0.77 17.23
C THR A 225 20.06 -0.43 18.03
N GLY A 226 19.99 -1.62 17.40
CA GLY A 226 19.43 -2.84 18.00
C GLY A 226 17.95 -3.06 17.69
N TRP A 227 17.39 -4.16 18.23
CA TRP A 227 16.03 -4.61 17.93
C TRP A 227 14.95 -4.01 18.84
N SER A 228 15.32 -3.66 20.07
CA SER A 228 14.38 -3.19 21.09
C SER A 228 14.09 -1.69 21.01
N SER A 229 14.92 -0.93 20.29
CA SER A 229 14.78 0.52 20.11
C SER A 229 14.14 0.80 18.76
N TYR A 230 13.18 1.74 18.72
CA TYR A 230 12.71 2.28 17.45
C TYR A 230 13.75 3.25 16.92
N SER A 231 14.18 3.04 15.67
CA SER A 231 15.04 3.98 14.97
C SER A 231 14.56 4.21 13.53
N VAL A 232 14.89 5.38 13.01
CA VAL A 232 14.68 5.77 11.63
C VAL A 232 16.04 6.17 11.07
N TYR A 233 16.49 5.47 10.04
CA TYR A 233 17.66 5.86 9.27
C TYR A 233 17.24 6.88 8.22
N MET A 234 18.04 7.95 8.09
CA MET A 234 17.89 8.97 7.06
C MET A 234 19.22 9.14 6.34
N TYR A 235 19.20 9.11 5.01
CA TYR A 235 20.34 9.47 4.18
C TYR A 235 20.13 10.83 3.55
N MET A 236 21.00 11.77 3.92
CA MET A 236 21.03 13.12 3.40
C MET A 236 22.18 13.24 2.39
N ALA A 237 21.94 13.91 1.27
CA ALA A 237 22.97 14.20 0.29
C ALA A 237 22.77 15.57 -0.37
N THR A 238 23.88 16.21 -0.75
CA THR A 238 23.85 17.38 -1.61
C THR A 238 23.31 17.00 -2.99
N ALA A 239 22.54 17.88 -3.62
CA ALA A 239 21.87 17.63 -4.90
C ALA A 239 22.84 17.30 -6.07
N GLU A 240 24.15 17.38 -5.86
CA GLU A 240 25.21 17.20 -6.85
C GLU A 240 25.83 15.80 -6.90
N ARG A 241 25.36 14.83 -6.09
CA ARG A 241 25.82 13.42 -6.18
C ARG A 241 24.68 12.46 -6.54
N LYS A 242 24.22 12.54 -7.78
CA LYS A 242 23.72 11.36 -8.49
C LYS A 242 24.83 10.95 -9.45
N ASP A 243 25.25 9.69 -9.37
CA ASP A 243 26.29 9.04 -10.18
C ASP A 243 27.69 8.97 -9.53
N ALA A 244 27.83 7.98 -8.62
CA ALA A 244 29.08 7.28 -8.35
C ALA A 244 28.76 5.83 -7.95
#